data_AF-A0A3P7ILL0-F1
#
_entry.id   AF-A0A3P7ILL0-F1
#
_cell.length_a   1.000
_cell.length_b   1.000
_cell.length_c   1.000
_cell.angle_alpha   90.00
_cell.angle_beta   90.00
_cell.angle_gamma   90.00
#
_symmetry.space_group_name_H-M   'P 1'
#
loop_
_entity.id
_entity.type
_entity.pdbx_description
1 polymer ?
#
loop_
_entity_poly.entity_id
_entity_poly.type
_entity_poly.pdbx_seq_one_letter_code
_entity_poly.pdbx_strand_id
1 'polypeptide(L)'
;MFKYCVQCLDVYMIPYPQPPSRVQVPNSVPGGTRSKEEKDALDALASLFTMLNLDVFGEIFTKYMDFFVVRMAKNLPLQLACNAFLVRADVSFRFGCIIVKYLMDRLPSLAVSFHSVMNDVSQLYVKLFKIIFSAIGCQNSASPDGEIMLKPYLPELIRKSMEYALCARDPINYFMLLRALFRSIGGGLHDILYSQFLPLLPDLMLFFNKLQVHPA
;
A
#
# COMPACT_ATOMS: atom_id res chain seq x y z
N MET A 1 -15.77 -13.13 12.43
CA MET A 1 -15.96 -13.42 10.99
C MET A 1 -14.75 -13.00 10.17
N PHE A 2 -14.42 -11.70 10.04
CA PHE A 2 -13.30 -11.20 9.23
C PHE A 2 -11.97 -11.95 9.41
N LYS A 3 -11.50 -12.12 10.66
CA LYS A 3 -10.26 -12.87 10.95
C LYS A 3 -10.27 -14.28 10.37
N TYR A 4 -11.38 -15.01 10.52
CA TYR A 4 -11.52 -16.37 10.02
C TYR A 4 -11.53 -16.40 8.49
N CYS A 5 -12.23 -15.49 7.82
CA CYS A 5 -12.24 -15.41 6.35
C CYS A 5 -10.82 -15.16 5.78
N VAL A 6 -10.07 -14.24 6.39
CA VAL A 6 -8.68 -13.97 6.01
C VAL A 6 -7.76 -15.17 6.33
N GLN A 7 -8.04 -15.92 7.39
CA GLN A 7 -7.28 -17.13 7.73
C GLN A 7 -7.57 -18.30 6.80
N CYS A 8 -8.81 -18.48 6.35
CA CYS A 8 -9.16 -19.55 5.42
C CYS A 8 -8.38 -19.45 4.10
N LEU A 9 -8.02 -18.24 3.67
CA LEU A 9 -7.23 -18.03 2.45
C LEU A 9 -5.77 -18.50 2.55
N ASP A 10 -5.29 -18.85 3.75
CA ASP A 10 -3.97 -19.49 3.90
C ASP A 10 -3.93 -20.91 3.33
N VAL A 11 -5.09 -21.52 3.06
CA VAL A 11 -5.14 -22.84 2.40
C VAL A 11 -4.38 -22.83 1.07
N TYR A 12 -4.41 -21.69 0.35
CA TYR A 12 -3.69 -21.51 -0.91
C TYR A 12 -2.17 -21.33 -0.73
N MET A 13 -1.69 -21.10 0.49
CA MET A 13 -0.26 -21.00 0.81
C MET A 13 0.36 -22.35 1.17
N ILE A 14 -0.44 -23.42 1.32
CA ILE A 14 0.07 -24.77 1.60
C ILE A 14 0.68 -25.33 0.31
N PRO A 15 2.00 -25.64 0.27
CA PRO A 15 2.61 -26.24 -0.91
C PRO A 15 1.99 -27.62 -1.16
N TYR A 16 1.29 -27.76 -2.28
CA TYR A 16 0.81 -29.06 -2.74
C TYR A 16 2.01 -29.90 -3.17
N PRO A 17 2.14 -31.18 -2.77
CA PRO A 17 3.20 -32.05 -3.27
C PRO A 17 3.04 -32.20 -4.79
N GLN A 18 3.94 -31.58 -5.56
CA GLN A 18 4.01 -31.77 -7.00
C GLN A 18 4.54 -33.21 -7.26
N PRO A 19 3.83 -34.07 -8.01
CA PRO A 19 4.38 -35.35 -8.43
C PRO A 19 5.61 -35.13 -9.33
N PRO A 20 6.65 -35.99 -9.26
CA PRO A 20 7.90 -35.76 -9.97
C PRO A 20 7.76 -36.10 -11.45
N SER A 21 7.56 -35.10 -12.32
CA SER A 21 7.73 -35.13 -13.81
C SER A 21 7.21 -33.79 -14.39
N ARG A 22 7.87 -33.01 -15.24
CA ARG A 22 8.88 -33.21 -16.31
C ARG A 22 9.62 -31.87 -16.57
N VAL A 23 10.92 -31.96 -16.88
CA VAL A 23 11.80 -30.98 -17.57
C VAL A 23 11.66 -29.50 -17.18
N GLN A 24 12.57 -29.02 -16.33
CA GLN A 24 12.79 -27.60 -16.06
C GLN A 24 13.32 -26.89 -17.32
N VAL A 25 12.56 -25.90 -17.82
CA VAL A 25 13.08 -24.88 -18.73
C VAL A 25 13.73 -23.78 -17.87
N PRO A 26 14.97 -23.33 -18.12
CA PRO A 26 15.77 -22.61 -17.12
C PRO A 26 15.38 -21.14 -16.84
N ASN A 27 14.19 -20.67 -17.19
CA ASN A 27 13.91 -19.23 -17.16
C ASN A 27 12.49 -18.81 -16.71
N SER A 28 11.81 -19.63 -15.90
CA SER A 28 10.62 -19.15 -15.19
C SER A 28 11.01 -18.47 -13.88
N VAL A 29 10.88 -17.15 -13.88
CA VAL A 29 10.79 -16.31 -12.68
C VAL A 29 9.87 -17.01 -11.64
N PRO A 30 10.19 -17.05 -10.34
CA PRO A 30 9.32 -17.59 -9.30
C PRO A 30 8.13 -16.66 -9.08
N GLY A 31 7.23 -16.64 -10.05
CA GLY A 31 5.94 -15.97 -10.03
C GLY A 31 4.94 -16.97 -10.57
N GLY A 32 4.57 -17.93 -9.72
CA GLY A 32 3.53 -18.89 -10.06
C GLY A 32 2.29 -18.15 -10.53
N THR A 33 1.79 -18.51 -11.72
CA THR A 33 0.45 -18.15 -12.16
C THR A 33 -0.53 -18.62 -11.08
N ARG A 34 -1.03 -17.67 -10.29
CA ARG A 34 -2.02 -17.90 -9.23
C ARG A 34 -3.16 -18.77 -9.78
N SER A 35 -3.63 -19.73 -8.99
CA SER A 35 -4.75 -20.54 -9.44
C SER A 35 -5.97 -19.63 -9.65
N LYS A 36 -6.76 -19.91 -10.70
CA LYS A 36 -8.00 -19.18 -10.96
C LYS A 36 -8.89 -19.16 -9.70
N GLU A 37 -8.91 -20.27 -8.98
CA GLU A 37 -9.63 -20.45 -7.71
C GLU A 37 -9.17 -19.48 -6.60
N GLU A 38 -7.86 -19.26 -6.43
CA GLU A 38 -7.34 -18.33 -5.42
C GLU A 38 -7.78 -16.89 -5.72
N LYS A 39 -7.75 -16.49 -7.00
CA LYS A 39 -8.22 -15.17 -7.42
C LYS A 39 -9.73 -15.02 -7.19
N ASP A 40 -10.51 -16.01 -7.59
CA ASP A 40 -11.97 -16.00 -7.41
C ASP A 40 -12.34 -15.94 -5.92
N ALA A 41 -11.58 -16.62 -5.05
CA ALA A 41 -11.77 -16.56 -3.60
C ALA A 41 -11.44 -15.18 -3.00
N LEU A 42 -10.38 -14.53 -3.48
CA LEU A 42 -10.03 -13.15 -3.08
C LEU A 42 -11.08 -12.14 -3.54
N ASP A 43 -11.59 -12.29 -4.76
CA ASP A 43 -12.65 -11.43 -5.29
C ASP A 43 -13.97 -11.65 -4.54
N ALA A 44 -14.31 -12.90 -4.20
CA ALA A 44 -15.46 -13.23 -3.36
C ALA A 44 -15.35 -12.62 -1.95
N LEU A 45 -14.16 -12.69 -1.33
CA LEU A 45 -13.89 -12.02 -0.05
C LEU A 45 -14.15 -10.51 -0.16
N ALA A 46 -13.56 -9.86 -1.17
CA ALA A 46 -13.73 -8.43 -1.36
C ALA A 46 -15.20 -8.07 -1.56
N SER A 47 -15.90 -8.81 -2.42
CA SER A 47 -17.33 -8.64 -2.68
C SER A 47 -18.17 -8.76 -1.41
N LEU A 48 -17.93 -9.79 -0.59
CA LEU A 48 -18.66 -10.02 0.66
C LEU A 48 -18.56 -8.81 1.60
N PHE A 49 -17.35 -8.28 1.82
CA PHE A 49 -17.16 -7.15 2.73
C PHE A 49 -17.71 -5.85 2.17
N THR A 50 -17.69 -5.66 0.85
CA THR A 50 -18.26 -4.45 0.23
C THR A 50 -19.79 -4.40 0.26
N MET A 51 -20.47 -5.54 0.44
CA MET A 51 -21.92 -5.59 0.62
C MET A 51 -22.38 -5.27 2.04
N LEU A 52 -21.45 -5.15 3.00
CA LEU A 52 -21.80 -4.78 4.37
C LEU A 52 -22.22 -3.31 4.44
N ASN A 53 -22.98 -2.96 5.48
CA ASN A 53 -23.20 -1.57 5.84
C ASN A 53 -21.85 -0.86 6.06
N LEU A 54 -21.71 0.37 5.55
CA LEU A 54 -20.46 1.12 5.53
C LEU A 54 -19.87 1.38 6.92
N ASP A 55 -20.70 1.53 7.94
CA ASP A 55 -20.24 1.72 9.32
C ASP A 55 -19.69 0.44 9.92
N VAL A 56 -20.37 -0.69 9.70
CA VAL A 56 -19.89 -2.02 10.10
C VAL A 56 -18.58 -2.34 9.39
N PHE A 57 -18.50 -2.07 8.07
CA PHE A 57 -17.27 -2.20 7.30
C PHE A 57 -16.15 -1.38 7.92
N GLY A 58 -16.41 -0.09 8.19
CA GLY A 58 -15.45 0.81 8.80
C GLY A 58 -14.97 0.35 10.18
N GLU A 59 -15.88 -0.13 11.04
CA GLU A 59 -15.53 -0.65 12.37
C GLU A 59 -14.64 -1.90 12.27
N ILE A 60 -14.99 -2.85 11.40
CA ILE A 60 -14.21 -4.06 11.16
C ILE A 60 -12.78 -3.70 10.78
N PHE A 61 -12.61 -2.86 9.75
CA PHE A 61 -11.28 -2.51 9.28
C PHE A 61 -10.52 -1.64 10.27
N THR A 62 -11.18 -0.73 10.99
CA THR A 62 -10.51 0.05 12.05
C THR A 62 -9.99 -0.87 13.16
N LYS A 63 -10.79 -1.85 13.60
CA LYS A 63 -10.44 -2.77 14.69
C LYS A 63 -9.40 -3.83 14.29
N TYR A 64 -9.41 -4.25 13.03
CA TYR A 64 -8.61 -5.38 12.55
C TYR A 64 -7.57 -5.01 11.49
N MET A 65 -7.29 -3.71 11.25
CA MET A 65 -6.30 -3.28 10.25
C MET A 65 -4.92 -3.87 10.50
N ASP A 66 -4.45 -3.82 11.75
CA ASP A 66 -3.14 -4.35 12.14
C ASP A 66 -3.03 -5.84 11.80
N PHE A 67 -4.02 -6.62 12.21
CA PHE A 67 -4.13 -8.03 11.83
C PHE A 67 -4.14 -8.22 10.31
N PHE A 68 -4.93 -7.45 9.58
CA PHE A 68 -5.03 -7.57 8.13
C PHE A 68 -3.68 -7.31 7.44
N VAL A 69 -2.95 -6.28 7.87
CA VAL A 69 -1.64 -5.92 7.30
C VAL A 69 -0.55 -6.93 7.67
N VAL A 70 -0.49 -7.38 8.92
CA VAL A 70 0.45 -8.44 9.35
C VAL A 70 0.21 -9.73 8.56
N ARG A 71 -1.04 -10.01 8.20
CA ARG A 71 -1.41 -11.18 7.39
C ARG A 71 -1.08 -10.99 5.91
N MET A 72 -1.26 -9.80 5.36
CA MET A 72 -0.80 -9.46 4.00
C MET A 72 0.72 -9.62 3.83
N ALA A 73 1.51 -9.45 4.90
CA ALA A 73 2.97 -9.68 4.84
C ALA A 73 3.31 -11.16 4.62
N LYS A 74 2.47 -12.07 5.13
CA LYS A 74 2.65 -13.52 5.01
C LYS A 74 1.98 -14.11 3.77
N ASN A 75 0.85 -13.53 3.37
CA ASN A 75 0.04 -13.95 2.24
C ASN A 75 -0.12 -12.74 1.29
N LEU A 76 0.91 -12.51 0.45
CA LEU A 76 0.96 -11.39 -0.48
C LEU A 76 -0.29 -11.27 -1.40
N PRO A 77 -0.91 -12.38 -1.85
CA PRO A 77 -2.17 -12.33 -2.60
C PRO A 77 -3.30 -11.52 -1.94
N LEU A 78 -3.34 -11.41 -0.60
CA LEU A 78 -4.33 -10.57 0.11
C LEU A 78 -4.26 -9.08 -0.27
N GLN A 79 -3.15 -8.61 -0.84
CA GLN A 79 -3.04 -7.25 -1.39
C GLN A 79 -4.06 -7.00 -2.51
N LEU A 80 -4.50 -8.04 -3.22
CA LEU A 80 -5.56 -7.91 -4.23
C LEU A 80 -6.88 -7.48 -3.60
N ALA A 81 -7.24 -8.04 -2.44
CA ALA A 81 -8.43 -7.63 -1.70
C ALA A 81 -8.31 -6.17 -1.22
N CYS A 82 -7.13 -5.77 -0.75
CA CYS A 82 -6.86 -4.37 -0.40
C CYS A 82 -7.07 -3.42 -1.59
N ASN A 83 -6.57 -3.78 -2.77
CA ASN A 83 -6.79 -3.00 -3.99
C ASN A 83 -8.27 -2.97 -4.37
N ALA A 84 -8.98 -4.10 -4.27
CA ALA A 84 -10.41 -4.18 -4.55
C ALA A 84 -11.23 -3.21 -3.68
N PHE A 85 -10.91 -3.09 -2.39
CA PHE A 85 -11.59 -2.11 -1.52
C PHE A 85 -11.30 -0.66 -1.91
N LEU A 86 -10.11 -0.34 -2.41
CA LEU A 86 -9.72 1.02 -2.80
C LEU A 86 -10.31 1.47 -4.15
N VAL A 87 -10.64 0.54 -5.05
CA VAL A 87 -11.22 0.87 -6.37
C VAL A 87 -12.74 0.84 -6.40
N ARG A 88 -13.39 0.26 -5.39
CA ARG A 88 -14.85 0.20 -5.31
C ARG A 88 -15.43 1.46 -4.68
N ALA A 89 -16.22 2.21 -5.45
CA ALA A 89 -16.74 3.53 -5.06
C ALA A 89 -17.61 3.54 -3.80
N ASP A 90 -18.24 2.41 -3.45
CA ASP A 90 -19.10 2.27 -2.26
C ASP A 90 -18.31 2.32 -0.94
N VAL A 91 -17.08 1.80 -0.93
CA VAL A 91 -16.27 1.67 0.29
C VAL A 91 -14.90 2.35 0.23
N SER A 92 -14.45 2.75 -0.96
CA SER A 92 -13.09 3.26 -1.21
C SER A 92 -12.68 4.39 -0.28
N PHE A 93 -13.54 5.40 -0.13
CA PHE A 93 -13.26 6.55 0.73
C PHE A 93 -13.10 6.14 2.20
N ARG A 94 -14.02 5.30 2.70
CA ARG A 94 -14.01 4.84 4.11
C ARG A 94 -12.80 3.95 4.38
N PHE A 95 -12.55 2.96 3.52
CA PHE A 95 -11.40 2.06 3.64
C PHE A 95 -10.09 2.83 3.55
N GLY A 96 -10.01 3.71 2.56
CA GLY A 96 -8.86 4.55 2.28
C GLY A 96 -8.48 5.46 3.44
N CYS A 97 -9.45 6.16 4.06
CA CYS A 97 -9.20 6.95 5.27
C CYS A 97 -8.59 6.11 6.41
N ILE A 98 -9.09 4.89 6.61
CA ILE A 98 -8.60 3.99 7.67
C ILE A 98 -7.17 3.53 7.38
N ILE A 99 -6.89 3.06 6.16
CA ILE A 99 -5.57 2.52 5.80
C ILE A 99 -4.51 3.63 5.71
N VAL A 100 -4.84 4.81 5.18
CA VAL A 100 -3.90 5.96 5.15
C VAL A 100 -3.51 6.35 6.56
N LYS A 101 -4.49 6.52 7.47
CA LYS A 101 -4.21 6.81 8.88
C LYS A 101 -3.31 5.76 9.51
N TYR A 102 -3.65 4.48 9.33
CA TYR A 102 -2.86 3.36 9.84
C TYR A 102 -1.40 3.37 9.34
N LEU A 103 -1.19 3.66 8.05
CA LEU A 103 0.15 3.71 7.46
C LEU A 103 0.94 4.95 7.92
N MET A 104 0.28 6.10 8.10
CA MET A 104 0.90 7.30 8.63
C MET A 104 1.44 7.09 10.05
N ASP A 105 0.71 6.36 10.90
CA ASP A 105 1.15 5.97 12.25
C ASP A 105 2.34 4.99 12.23
N ARG A 106 2.66 4.40 11.08
CA ARG A 106 3.80 3.47 10.86
C ARG A 106 4.85 4.01 9.91
N LEU A 107 4.74 5.27 9.51
CA LEU A 107 5.73 5.95 8.66
C LEU A 107 7.18 5.86 9.21
N PRO A 108 7.43 5.98 10.54
CA PRO A 108 8.78 5.81 11.09
C PRO A 108 9.35 4.39 10.93
N SER A 109 8.49 3.39 10.72
CA SER A 109 8.88 1.98 10.59
C SER A 109 9.22 1.56 9.15
N LEU A 110 9.26 2.51 8.21
CA LEU A 110 9.69 2.27 6.83
C LEU A 110 11.21 2.18 6.69
N ALA A 111 11.97 2.74 7.64
CA ALA A 111 13.41 2.57 7.68
C ALA A 111 13.74 1.07 7.71
N VAL A 112 14.57 0.61 6.78
CA VAL A 112 14.97 -0.80 6.75
C VAL A 112 15.80 -1.07 8.00
N SER A 113 15.34 -2.01 8.81
CA SER A 113 16.10 -2.50 9.96
C SER A 113 16.95 -3.71 9.57
N PHE A 114 17.98 -4.02 10.35
CA PHE A 114 18.84 -5.19 10.12
C PHE A 114 18.09 -6.53 10.32
N HIS A 115 16.87 -6.49 10.84
CA HIS A 115 16.03 -7.66 11.07
C HIS A 115 15.18 -7.98 9.82
N SER A 116 15.43 -9.14 9.19
CA SER A 116 14.80 -9.54 7.92
C SER A 116 13.26 -9.50 7.93
N VAL A 117 12.63 -9.94 9.03
CA VAL A 117 11.15 -9.94 9.15
C VAL A 117 10.57 -8.52 9.17
N MET A 118 11.30 -7.56 9.77
CA MET A 118 10.88 -6.16 9.78
C MET A 118 11.06 -5.52 8.39
N ASN A 119 12.01 -6.03 7.60
CA ASN A 119 12.20 -5.60 6.21
C ASN A 119 10.97 -5.96 5.35
N ASP A 120 10.43 -7.18 5.47
CA ASP A 120 9.23 -7.60 4.72
C ASP A 120 8.01 -6.72 5.04
N VAL A 121 7.83 -6.34 6.31
CA VAL A 121 6.74 -5.46 6.74
C VAL A 121 6.96 -4.01 6.26
N SER A 122 8.19 -3.49 6.33
CA SER A 122 8.51 -2.15 5.81
C SER A 122 8.27 -2.04 4.30
N GLN A 123 8.64 -3.07 3.53
CA GLN A 123 8.36 -3.16 2.11
C GLN A 123 6.87 -3.27 1.82
N LEU A 124 6.13 -4.01 2.66
CA LEU A 124 4.67 -4.06 2.55
C LEU A 124 4.05 -2.68 2.75
N TYR A 125 4.47 -1.89 3.75
CA TYR A 125 3.95 -0.55 3.95
C TYR A 125 4.17 0.34 2.72
N VAL A 126 5.35 0.29 2.12
CA VAL A 126 5.63 1.01 0.86
C VAL A 126 4.71 0.51 -0.28
N LYS A 127 4.49 -0.81 -0.40
CA LYS A 127 3.56 -1.38 -1.39
C LYS A 127 2.13 -0.90 -1.16
N LEU A 128 1.65 -0.85 0.08
CA LEU A 128 0.30 -0.39 0.41
C LEU A 128 0.11 1.10 0.08
N PHE A 129 1.09 1.96 0.42
CA PHE A 129 1.08 3.35 -0.02
C PHE A 129 1.01 3.47 -1.55
N LYS A 130 1.77 2.65 -2.28
CA LYS A 130 1.75 2.64 -3.74
C LYS A 130 0.38 2.22 -4.31
N ILE A 131 -0.30 1.25 -3.68
CA ILE A 131 -1.66 0.85 -4.08
C ILE A 131 -2.63 2.02 -3.86
N ILE A 132 -2.53 2.72 -2.73
CA ILE A 132 -3.37 3.89 -2.43
C ILE A 132 -3.13 5.00 -3.46
N PHE A 133 -1.87 5.34 -3.74
CA PHE A 133 -1.54 6.35 -4.75
C PHE A 133 -2.02 5.94 -6.15
N SER A 134 -1.83 4.67 -6.52
CA SER A 134 -2.34 4.16 -7.79
C SER A 134 -3.87 4.25 -7.87
N ALA A 135 -4.59 3.97 -6.78
CA ALA A 135 -6.04 4.08 -6.74
C ALA A 135 -6.48 5.53 -6.93
N ILE A 136 -5.81 6.50 -6.29
CA ILE A 136 -6.06 7.93 -6.48
C ILE A 136 -5.78 8.34 -7.93
N GLY A 137 -4.66 7.92 -8.50
CA GLY A 137 -4.30 8.22 -9.89
C GLY A 137 -5.23 7.61 -10.94
N CYS A 138 -5.96 6.55 -10.60
CA CYS A 138 -6.99 5.95 -11.44
C CYS A 138 -8.38 6.57 -11.25
N GLN A 139 -8.59 7.39 -10.22
CA GLN A 139 -9.85 8.09 -10.03
C GLN A 139 -9.93 9.27 -11.00
N ASN A 140 -10.97 9.27 -11.81
CA ASN A 140 -11.25 10.36 -12.75
C ASN A 140 -11.73 11.59 -11.96
N SER A 141 -11.66 12.77 -12.59
CA SER A 141 -12.15 14.06 -12.06
C SER A 141 -13.63 14.10 -11.63
N ALA A 142 -14.39 13.01 -11.82
CA ALA A 142 -15.77 12.86 -11.39
C ALA A 142 -15.92 12.48 -9.90
N SER A 143 -14.87 11.98 -9.23
CA SER A 143 -14.87 11.70 -7.77
C SER A 143 -13.58 12.22 -7.15
N PRO A 144 -13.63 13.32 -6.37
CA PRO A 144 -12.46 13.86 -5.68
C PRO A 144 -12.13 13.10 -4.38
N ASP A 145 -12.81 11.98 -4.10
CA ASP A 145 -12.76 11.30 -2.80
C ASP A 145 -11.33 10.85 -2.43
N GLY A 146 -10.57 10.35 -3.39
CA GLY A 146 -9.17 9.96 -3.18
C GLY A 146 -8.25 11.15 -2.87
N GLU A 147 -8.48 12.30 -3.51
CA GLU A 147 -7.72 13.53 -3.20
C GLU A 147 -8.07 14.05 -1.81
N ILE A 148 -9.36 14.10 -1.47
CA ILE A 148 -9.85 14.54 -0.16
C ILE A 148 -9.28 13.67 0.96
N MET A 149 -9.22 12.36 0.73
CA MET A 149 -8.66 11.39 1.67
C MET A 149 -7.18 11.61 1.97
N LEU A 150 -6.35 11.89 0.95
CA LEU A 150 -4.91 12.07 1.13
C LEU A 150 -4.53 13.50 1.55
N LYS A 151 -5.35 14.50 1.19
CA LYS A 151 -5.13 15.93 1.47
C LYS A 151 -4.62 16.24 2.89
N PRO A 152 -5.25 15.78 3.99
CA PRO A 152 -4.80 16.14 5.33
C PRO A 152 -3.44 15.54 5.70
N TYR A 153 -3.03 14.44 5.07
CA TYR A 153 -1.79 13.74 5.37
C TYR A 153 -0.64 14.14 4.45
N LEU A 154 -0.91 14.74 3.29
CA LEU A 154 0.09 15.00 2.26
C LEU A 154 1.29 15.82 2.76
N PRO A 155 1.13 16.96 3.45
CA PRO A 155 2.27 17.75 3.90
C PRO A 155 3.12 17.01 4.94
N GLU A 156 2.45 16.34 5.88
CA GLU A 156 3.12 15.58 6.93
C GLU A 156 3.86 14.37 6.36
N LEU A 157 3.25 13.67 5.41
CA LEU A 157 3.83 12.53 4.71
C LEU A 157 5.14 12.92 4.02
N ILE A 158 5.13 14.03 3.27
CA ILE A 158 6.32 14.53 2.57
C ILE A 158 7.40 14.94 3.57
N ARG A 159 7.05 15.77 4.56
CA ARG A 159 8.00 16.29 5.56
C ARG A 159 8.65 15.17 6.37
N LYS A 160 7.86 14.26 6.94
CA LYS A 160 8.37 13.14 7.73
C LYS A 160 9.16 12.15 6.88
N SER A 161 8.76 11.89 5.63
CA SER A 161 9.54 11.01 4.74
C SER A 161 10.91 11.60 4.41
N MET A 162 11.01 12.91 4.19
CA MET A 162 12.31 13.57 4.01
C MET A 162 13.15 13.52 5.28
N GLU A 163 12.56 13.83 6.44
CA GLU A 163 13.24 13.77 7.74
C GLU A 163 13.80 12.38 8.02
N TYR A 164 12.99 11.33 7.88
CA TYR A 164 13.45 9.96 8.07
C TYR A 164 14.43 9.50 7.01
N ALA A 165 14.34 9.98 5.76
CA ALA A 165 15.33 9.68 4.73
C ALA A 165 16.73 10.24 5.06
N LEU A 166 16.83 11.35 5.80
CA LEU A 166 18.11 11.91 6.24
C LEU A 166 18.71 11.15 7.44
N CYS A 167 17.86 10.60 8.31
CA CYS A 167 18.30 9.95 9.54
C CYS A 167 18.39 8.42 9.45
N ALA A 168 17.72 7.79 8.48
CA ALA A 168 17.69 6.35 8.35
C ALA A 168 19.02 5.80 7.82
N ARG A 169 19.44 4.68 8.40
CA ARG A 169 20.63 3.93 7.93
C ARG A 169 20.47 3.41 6.50
N ASP A 170 19.25 3.02 6.14
CA ASP A 170 18.86 2.65 4.78
C ASP A 170 17.54 3.35 4.42
N PRO A 171 17.62 4.49 3.70
CA PRO A 171 16.48 5.34 3.40
C PRO A 171 15.71 4.93 2.13
N ILE A 172 16.07 3.82 1.47
CA ILE A 172 15.55 3.46 0.13
C ILE A 172 14.01 3.45 0.08
N ASN A 173 13.37 2.95 1.13
CA ASN A 173 11.90 2.87 1.23
C ASN A 173 11.24 4.26 1.25
N TYR A 174 11.85 5.26 1.89
CA TYR A 174 11.35 6.64 1.90
C TYR A 174 11.47 7.29 0.52
N PHE A 175 12.57 7.05 -0.19
CA PHE A 175 12.73 7.53 -1.57
C PHE A 175 11.75 6.84 -2.54
N MET A 176 11.53 5.54 -2.39
CA MET A 176 10.53 4.80 -3.18
C MET A 176 9.11 5.32 -2.93
N LEU A 177 8.79 5.66 -1.68
CA LEU A 177 7.53 6.25 -1.29
C LEU A 177 7.33 7.64 -1.92
N LEU A 178 8.30 8.54 -1.76
CA LEU A 178 8.28 9.89 -2.34
C LEU A 178 8.17 9.84 -3.87
N ARG A 179 8.96 8.98 -4.53
CA ARG A 179 8.89 8.79 -5.98
C ARG A 179 7.50 8.33 -6.43
N ALA A 180 6.89 7.39 -5.71
CA ALA A 180 5.55 6.91 -6.03
C ALA A 180 4.48 8.00 -5.83
N LEU A 181 4.59 8.78 -4.75
CA LEU A 181 3.71 9.90 -4.47
C LEU A 181 3.77 10.94 -5.59
N PHE A 182 4.97 11.43 -5.93
CA PHE A 182 5.14 12.45 -6.97
C PHE A 182 4.70 11.97 -8.34
N ARG A 183 4.92 10.70 -8.67
CA ARG A 183 4.38 10.12 -9.91
C ARG A 183 2.85 10.15 -9.93
N SER A 184 2.20 9.93 -8.80
CA SER A 184 0.74 9.91 -8.70
C SER A 184 0.12 11.29 -8.81
N ILE A 185 0.70 12.31 -8.15
CA ILE A 185 0.13 13.66 -8.13
C ILE A 185 0.67 14.57 -9.23
N GLY A 186 1.84 14.27 -9.80
CA GLY A 186 2.54 15.11 -10.76
C GLY A 186 1.97 15.12 -12.18
N GLY A 187 0.89 14.38 -12.44
CA GLY A 187 0.21 14.34 -13.75
C GLY A 187 -0.72 15.53 -14.04
N GLY A 188 -0.91 16.44 -13.08
CA GLY A 188 -1.77 17.62 -13.25
C GLY A 188 -3.28 17.35 -13.24
N LEU A 189 -3.70 16.14 -12.87
CA LEU A 189 -5.11 15.74 -12.78
C LEU A 189 -5.74 16.01 -11.40
N HIS A 190 -4.92 16.37 -10.40
CA HIS A 190 -5.30 16.40 -8.99
C HIS A 190 -5.08 17.78 -8.37
N ASP A 191 -5.98 18.72 -8.66
CA ASP A 191 -5.85 20.12 -8.26
C ASP A 191 -5.79 20.31 -6.74
N ILE A 192 -6.51 19.49 -5.97
CA ILE A 192 -6.56 19.59 -4.50
C ILE A 192 -5.20 19.19 -3.93
N LEU A 193 -4.65 18.05 -4.36
CA LEU A 193 -3.35 17.60 -3.89
C LEU A 193 -2.21 18.49 -4.39
N TYR A 194 -2.29 18.97 -5.64
CA TYR A 194 -1.29 19.87 -6.21
C TYR A 194 -1.23 21.20 -5.44
N SER A 195 -2.38 21.76 -5.06
CA SER A 195 -2.43 22.99 -4.25
C SER A 195 -1.73 22.86 -2.89
N GLN A 196 -1.79 21.66 -2.28
CA GLN A 196 -1.11 21.36 -1.02
C GLN A 196 0.38 21.06 -1.20
N PHE A 197 0.75 20.54 -2.37
CA PHE A 197 2.12 20.19 -2.71
C PHE A 197 2.98 21.42 -3.07
N LEU A 198 2.41 22.38 -3.81
CA LEU A 198 3.13 23.57 -4.31
C LEU A 198 3.93 24.32 -3.22
N PRO A 199 3.37 24.61 -2.03
CA PRO A 199 4.12 25.29 -0.97
C PRO A 199 5.35 24.52 -0.45
N LEU A 200 5.40 23.20 -0.65
CA LEU A 200 6.48 22.32 -0.16
C LEU A 200 7.62 22.16 -1.16
N LEU A 201 7.45 22.65 -2.41
CA LEU A 201 8.47 22.55 -3.46
C LEU A 201 9.82 23.15 -3.06
N PRO A 202 9.91 24.35 -2.44
CA PRO A 202 11.20 24.91 -2.05
C PRO A 202 11.97 24.01 -1.07
N ASP A 203 11.27 23.48 -0.06
CA ASP A 203 11.86 22.58 0.94
C ASP A 203 12.34 21.27 0.30
N LEU A 204 11.56 20.73 -0.65
CA LEU A 204 11.93 19.55 -1.42
C LEU A 204 13.19 19.78 -2.26
N MET A 205 13.27 20.92 -2.96
CA MET A 205 14.44 21.27 -3.76
C MET A 205 15.69 21.42 -2.87
N LEU A 206 15.54 22.05 -1.70
CA LEU A 206 16.62 22.15 -0.72
C LEU A 206 17.05 20.77 -0.21
N PHE A 207 16.09 19.89 0.09
CA PHE A 207 16.35 18.52 0.50
C PHE A 207 17.13 17.74 -0.57
N PHE A 208 16.72 17.80 -1.83
CA PHE A 208 17.45 17.13 -2.92
C PHE A 208 18.86 17.69 -3.11
N ASN A 209 19.03 19.01 -3.00
CA ASN A 209 20.35 19.65 -3.09
C ASN A 209 21.29 19.14 -1.97
N LYS A 210 20.79 19.05 -0.73
CA LYS A 210 21.56 18.49 0.40
C LYS A 210 22.03 17.06 0.15
N LEU A 211 21.23 16.23 -0.51
CA LEU A 211 21.58 14.85 -0.87
C LEU A 211 22.62 14.77 -2.00
N GLN A 212 22.69 15.78 -2.89
CA GLN A 212 23.67 15.81 -3.98
C GLN A 212 25.05 16.29 -3.53
N VAL A 213 25.10 17.21 -2.56
CA VAL A 213 26.36 17.80 -2.08
C VAL A 213 27.11 16.87 -1.13
N HIS A 214 26.43 15.90 -0.50
CA HIS A 214 27.05 14.84 0.31
C HIS A 214 26.76 13.46 -0.30
N PRO A 215 27.51 13.02 -1.33
CA PRO A 215 27.54 11.61 -1.68
C PRO A 215 28.12 10.83 -0.48
N ALA A 216 27.44 9.76 -0.08
CA ALA A 216 27.83 8.86 1.00
C ALA A 216 29.27 8.33 0.86
#